data_AF-A0A960VBN9-F1
#
_entry.id   AF-A0A960VBN9-F1
#
_cell.length_a   1.000
_cell.length_b   1.000
_cell.length_c   1.000
_cell.angle_alpha   90.00
_cell.angle_beta   90.00
_cell.angle_gamma   90.00
#
_symmetry.space_group_name_H-M   'P 1'
#
loop_
_entity.id
_entity.type
_entity.pdbx_description
1 polymer ?
#
loop_
_entity_poly.entity_id
_entity_poly.type
_entity_poly.pdbx_seq_one_letter_code
_entity_poly.pdbx_strand_id
1 'polypeptide(L)'
;KNPTLKSVEILGKIILPNPNKDSSDFIVNVTINNNRQNPVEPWNLRASDMIQLEFSDKFREELGIYYERQENAFDSLSQEDMEEMKIVQNKSIQIKKLAQTFMVIQGEVDKVSRLRDLFEDEKKYYNTFRKKYLNVDSKKILLIYKIQFRLKSAQNAIMEASSEKYQEFYSKSKNLIWGLIVQGILNDSKLETYIENFGKNLMIEANFNELVKSIGEKKVRPILSDIWRDEKYQKNITEQNYSFLKTRAVFDKAMLIAKDRYSWTKLDI
;
A
#
# COMPACT_ATOMS: atom_id res chain seq x y z
N LYS A 1 52.27 -41.21 4.55
CA LYS A 1 51.25 -40.63 3.63
C LYS A 1 50.73 -39.35 4.27
N ASN A 2 51.06 -38.19 3.74
CA ASN A 2 50.54 -36.92 4.27
C ASN A 2 49.04 -36.81 3.92
N PRO A 3 48.16 -36.46 4.88
CA PRO A 3 46.76 -36.28 4.59
C PRO A 3 46.59 -35.09 3.64
N THR A 4 45.98 -35.35 2.49
CA THR A 4 45.66 -34.35 1.48
C THR A 4 44.32 -33.71 1.87
N LEU A 5 44.30 -32.40 2.10
CA LEU A 5 43.07 -31.62 2.30
C LEU A 5 42.16 -31.79 1.07
N LYS A 6 40.95 -32.33 1.26
CA LYS A 6 40.02 -32.65 0.17
C LYS A 6 39.20 -31.44 -0.31
N SER A 7 38.94 -30.47 0.56
CA SER A 7 38.28 -29.21 0.23
C SER A 7 38.48 -28.19 1.35
N VAL A 8 38.43 -26.91 0.99
CA VAL A 8 38.41 -25.78 1.92
C VAL A 8 37.05 -25.12 1.76
N GLU A 9 36.25 -25.10 2.83
CA GLU A 9 35.02 -24.30 2.90
C GLU A 9 35.29 -23.03 3.69
N ILE A 10 34.99 -21.88 3.07
CA ILE A 10 35.09 -20.58 3.74
C ILE A 10 33.80 -20.36 4.52
N LEU A 11 33.86 -20.53 5.84
CA LEU A 11 32.72 -20.31 6.75
C LEU A 11 32.41 -18.82 6.98
N GLY A 12 33.38 -17.94 6.74
CA GLY A 12 33.22 -16.50 6.86
C GLY A 12 34.52 -15.76 6.56
N LYS A 13 34.41 -14.57 5.97
CA LYS A 13 35.55 -13.69 5.68
C LYS A 13 35.48 -12.47 6.57
N ILE A 14 36.41 -12.35 7.51
CA ILE A 14 36.56 -11.16 8.35
C ILE A 14 37.41 -10.15 7.58
N ILE A 15 36.85 -8.96 7.34
CA ILE A 15 37.56 -7.86 6.71
C ILE A 15 37.85 -6.83 7.79
N LEU A 16 39.13 -6.57 8.04
CA LEU A 16 39.56 -5.57 9.02
C LEU A 16 39.81 -4.23 8.32
N PRO A 17 39.46 -3.10 8.96
CA PRO A 17 39.84 -1.79 8.45
C PRO A 17 41.37 -1.68 8.38
N ASN A 18 41.87 -1.01 7.35
CA ASN A 18 43.30 -0.70 7.26
C ASN A 18 43.62 0.41 8.28
N PRO A 19 44.50 0.19 9.26
CA PRO A 19 44.76 1.16 10.33
C PRO A 19 45.34 2.49 9.83
N ASN A 20 45.80 2.56 8.58
CA ASN A 20 46.37 3.76 7.95
C ASN A 20 45.41 4.46 6.97
N LYS A 21 44.12 4.09 6.94
CA LYS A 21 43.08 4.74 6.11
C LYS A 21 41.89 5.13 6.97
N ASP A 22 41.21 6.18 6.51
CA ASP A 22 40.01 6.69 7.17
C ASP A 22 38.93 5.60 7.24
N SER A 23 38.36 5.37 8.42
CA SER A 23 37.44 4.24 8.67
C SER A 23 36.11 4.40 7.90
N SER A 24 35.77 5.63 7.49
CA SER A 24 34.61 5.95 6.67
C SER A 24 34.65 5.27 5.30
N ASP A 25 35.78 5.32 4.61
CA ASP A 25 35.94 4.72 3.27
C ASP A 25 35.83 3.20 3.30
N PHE A 26 36.30 2.59 4.38
CA PHE A 26 36.15 1.16 4.61
C PHE A 26 34.68 0.78 4.83
N ILE A 27 33.98 1.50 5.72
CA ILE A 27 32.55 1.28 5.99
C ILE A 27 31.74 1.45 4.71
N VAL A 28 31.96 2.54 3.96
CA VAL A 28 31.27 2.80 2.68
C VAL A 28 31.51 1.66 1.69
N ASN A 29 32.75 1.19 1.52
CA ASN A 29 33.05 0.08 0.61
C ASN A 29 32.45 -1.25 1.05
N VAL A 30 32.44 -1.55 2.36
CA VAL A 30 31.77 -2.75 2.88
C VAL A 30 30.26 -2.66 2.67
N THR A 31 29.65 -1.50 2.97
CA THR A 31 28.22 -1.24 2.74
C THR A 31 27.86 -1.36 1.26
N ILE A 32 28.64 -0.76 0.34
CA ILE A 32 28.40 -0.85 -1.10
C ILE A 32 28.51 -2.30 -1.59
N ASN A 33 29.54 -3.05 -1.17
CA ASN A 33 29.72 -4.43 -1.62
C ASN A 33 28.68 -5.38 -1.01
N ASN A 34 28.27 -5.16 0.24
CA ASN A 34 27.17 -5.89 0.86
C ASN A 34 25.85 -5.61 0.12
N ASN A 35 25.56 -4.35 -0.19
CA ASN A 35 24.39 -3.94 -0.97
C ASN A 35 24.43 -4.46 -2.43
N ARG A 36 25.61 -4.71 -3.02
CA ARG A 36 25.75 -5.36 -4.35
C ARG A 36 25.49 -6.86 -4.29
N GLN A 37 25.78 -7.51 -3.16
CA GLN A 37 25.56 -8.94 -2.95
C GLN A 37 24.12 -9.24 -2.50
N ASN A 38 23.54 -8.36 -1.69
CA ASN A 38 22.16 -8.37 -1.22
C ASN A 38 21.53 -7.01 -1.54
N PRO A 39 20.88 -6.85 -2.70
CA PRO A 39 20.25 -5.59 -3.09
C PRO A 39 19.30 -5.11 -1.99
N VAL A 40 19.64 -3.98 -1.36
CA VAL A 40 18.74 -3.36 -0.39
C VAL A 40 17.63 -2.68 -1.17
N GLU A 41 16.40 -3.13 -0.91
CA GLU A 41 15.25 -2.58 -1.59
C GLU A 41 15.04 -1.09 -1.23
N PRO A 42 14.58 -0.24 -2.18
CA PRO A 42 14.55 1.21 -1.97
C PRO A 42 13.69 1.67 -0.78
N TRP A 43 12.65 0.93 -0.41
CA TRP A 43 11.84 1.25 0.78
C TRP A 43 12.61 1.09 2.10
N ASN A 44 13.54 0.14 2.19
CA ASN A 44 14.35 -0.05 3.38
C ASN A 44 15.31 1.13 3.61
N LEU A 45 15.77 1.77 2.53
CA LEU A 45 16.59 2.99 2.59
C LEU A 45 15.83 4.19 3.16
N ARG A 46 14.50 4.19 3.03
CA ARG A 46 13.59 5.24 3.49
C ARG A 46 13.14 5.05 4.94
N ALA A 47 13.56 3.96 5.59
CA ALA A 47 13.10 3.63 6.93
C ALA A 47 13.46 4.72 7.94
N SER A 48 14.64 5.34 7.82
CA SER A 48 15.11 6.37 8.76
C SER A 48 14.66 7.79 8.42
N ASP A 49 13.88 7.99 7.35
CA ASP A 49 13.37 9.31 6.99
C ASP A 49 12.43 9.84 8.09
N MET A 50 12.55 11.14 8.39
CA MET A 50 11.83 11.77 9.53
C MET A 50 10.32 11.51 9.50
N ILE A 51 9.70 11.62 8.32
CA ILE A 51 8.26 11.38 8.18
C ILE A 51 7.85 9.95 8.53
N GLN A 52 8.73 8.97 8.33
CA GLN A 52 8.45 7.57 8.67
C GLN A 52 8.56 7.33 10.17
N LEU A 53 9.50 8.02 10.84
CA LEU A 53 9.58 8.03 12.30
C LEU A 53 8.32 8.66 12.91
N GLU A 54 7.88 9.80 12.38
CA GLU A 54 6.65 10.47 12.82
C GLU A 54 5.40 9.58 12.63
N PHE A 55 5.28 8.86 11.50
CA PHE A 55 4.21 7.87 11.34
C PHE A 55 4.32 6.71 12.32
N SER A 56 5.54 6.25 12.62
CA SER A 56 5.77 5.18 13.59
C SER A 56 5.31 5.58 14.98
N ASP A 57 5.69 6.78 15.43
CA ASP A 57 5.28 7.33 16.72
C ASP A 57 3.76 7.50 16.76
N LYS A 58 3.18 8.10 15.71
CA LYS A 58 1.74 8.29 15.56
C LYS A 58 0.94 7.00 15.69
N PHE A 59 1.27 5.94 14.93
CA PHE A 59 0.52 4.68 14.98
C PHE A 59 0.71 3.93 16.30
N ARG A 60 1.90 4.02 16.89
CA ARG A 60 2.18 3.43 18.22
C ARG A 60 1.40 4.15 19.31
N GLU A 61 1.41 5.48 19.34
CA GLU A 61 0.79 6.29 20.38
C GLU A 61 -0.74 6.31 20.29
N GLU A 62 -1.30 6.41 19.08
CA GLU A 62 -2.74 6.52 18.90
C GLU A 62 -3.45 5.16 18.85
N LEU A 63 -2.77 4.10 18.40
CA LEU A 63 -3.40 2.79 18.15
C LEU A 63 -2.66 1.59 18.78
N GLY A 64 -1.45 1.78 19.30
CA GLY A 64 -0.61 0.67 19.78
C GLY A 64 -0.20 -0.29 18.66
N ILE A 65 -0.02 0.21 17.43
CA ILE A 65 0.29 -0.60 16.24
C ILE A 65 1.71 -0.34 15.77
N TYR A 66 2.46 -1.41 15.52
CA TYR A 66 3.78 -1.31 14.93
C TYR A 66 3.72 -0.86 13.48
N TYR A 67 4.57 0.09 13.11
CA TYR A 67 4.80 0.50 11.73
C TYR A 67 6.09 -0.12 11.19
N GLU A 68 5.93 -1.14 10.36
CA GLU A 68 7.02 -1.85 9.70
C GLU A 68 7.60 -1.02 8.55
N ARG A 69 8.65 -0.25 8.90
CA ARG A 69 9.43 0.59 7.98
C ARG A 69 10.48 -0.21 7.19
N GLN A 70 10.98 -1.29 7.78
CA GLN A 70 11.91 -2.23 7.16
C GLN A 70 11.26 -3.59 7.05
N GLU A 71 11.48 -4.27 5.92
CA GLU A 71 10.86 -5.57 5.66
C GLU A 71 11.27 -6.63 6.70
N ASN A 72 10.28 -7.37 7.23
CA ASN A 72 10.41 -8.40 8.27
C ASN A 72 10.90 -7.89 9.64
N ALA A 73 10.92 -6.57 9.86
CA ALA A 73 11.32 -6.01 11.16
C ALA A 73 10.33 -6.39 12.28
N PHE A 74 9.04 -6.50 11.97
CA PHE A 74 8.04 -6.85 12.98
C PHE A 74 8.18 -8.30 13.45
N ASP A 75 8.43 -9.23 12.53
CA ASP A 75 8.58 -10.66 12.84
C ASP A 75 9.83 -10.96 13.69
N SER A 76 10.77 -10.03 13.75
CA SER A 76 11.99 -10.14 14.54
C SER A 76 11.81 -9.66 15.99
N LEU A 77 10.68 -9.03 16.33
CA LEU A 77 10.42 -8.53 17.68
C LEU A 77 10.00 -9.67 18.60
N SER A 78 10.61 -9.71 19.78
CA SER A 78 10.13 -10.55 20.87
C SER A 78 8.86 -9.96 21.49
N GLN A 79 8.19 -10.75 22.33
CA GLN A 79 7.06 -10.25 23.11
C GLN A 79 7.48 -9.15 24.09
N GLU A 80 8.67 -9.28 24.70
CA GLU A 80 9.24 -8.27 25.59
C GLU A 80 9.47 -6.94 24.84
N ASP A 81 10.04 -6.99 23.63
CA ASP A 81 10.23 -5.79 22.79
C ASP A 81 8.88 -5.12 22.47
N MET A 82 7.86 -5.91 22.13
CA MET A 82 6.53 -5.39 21.83
C MET A 82 5.90 -4.70 23.04
N GLU A 83 6.02 -5.29 24.23
CA GLU A 83 5.51 -4.74 25.48
C GLU A 83 6.23 -3.44 25.86
N GLU A 84 7.56 -3.40 25.75
CA GLU A 84 8.36 -2.18 25.98
C GLU A 84 7.97 -1.04 25.03
N MET A 85 7.73 -1.38 23.76
CA MET A 85 7.29 -0.44 22.73
C MET A 85 5.78 -0.13 22.82
N LYS A 86 5.03 -0.67 23.79
CA LYS A 86 3.58 -0.49 23.94
C LYS A 86 2.78 -0.90 22.69
N ILE A 87 3.26 -1.91 21.97
CA ILE A 87 2.58 -2.50 20.82
C ILE A 87 1.62 -3.55 21.33
N VAL A 88 0.33 -3.39 21.02
CA VAL A 88 -0.74 -4.28 21.52
C VAL A 88 -1.33 -5.17 20.43
N GLN A 89 -0.95 -4.97 19.16
CA GLN A 89 -1.43 -5.74 18.02
C GLN A 89 -0.37 -6.74 17.55
N ASN A 90 -0.80 -7.95 17.21
CA ASN A 90 0.03 -9.01 16.63
C ASN A 90 0.25 -8.87 15.11
N LYS A 91 0.05 -7.66 14.57
CA LYS A 91 0.22 -7.32 13.15
C LYS A 91 0.76 -5.90 13.04
N SER A 92 1.44 -5.63 11.94
CA SER A 92 2.00 -4.32 11.63
C SER A 92 1.31 -3.64 10.45
N ILE A 93 1.42 -2.31 10.41
CA ILE A 93 1.23 -1.52 9.19
C ILE A 93 2.53 -1.60 8.41
N GLN A 94 2.49 -1.93 7.12
CA GLN A 94 3.70 -2.06 6.30
C GLN A 94 3.88 -0.82 5.42
N ILE A 95 5.09 -0.27 5.37
CA ILE A 95 5.41 0.94 4.58
C ILE A 95 4.96 0.84 3.12
N LYS A 96 5.17 -0.33 2.48
CA LYS A 96 4.77 -0.59 1.09
C LYS A 96 3.25 -0.47 0.92
N LYS A 97 2.49 -1.10 1.82
CA LYS A 97 1.02 -1.11 1.79
C LYS A 97 0.44 0.26 2.15
N LEU A 98 1.08 0.98 3.07
CA LEU A 98 0.68 2.33 3.45
C LEU A 98 0.91 3.30 2.28
N ALA A 99 2.05 3.20 1.60
CA ALA A 99 2.33 3.95 0.40
C ALA A 99 1.26 3.73 -0.68
N GLN A 100 0.92 2.47 -0.98
CA GLN A 100 -0.15 2.15 -1.93
C GLN A 100 -1.49 2.76 -1.51
N THR A 101 -1.80 2.72 -0.22
CA THR A 101 -3.03 3.32 0.34
C THR A 101 -3.07 4.83 0.07
N PHE A 102 -1.98 5.55 0.34
CA PHE A 102 -1.89 6.99 0.05
C PHE A 102 -1.97 7.31 -1.44
N MET A 103 -1.33 6.52 -2.30
CA MET A 103 -1.43 6.71 -3.76
C MET A 103 -2.87 6.56 -4.24
N VAL A 104 -3.60 5.57 -3.72
CA VAL A 104 -5.00 5.33 -4.07
C VAL A 104 -5.91 6.46 -3.58
N ILE A 105 -5.73 6.94 -2.34
CA ILE A 105 -6.45 8.11 -1.81
C ILE A 105 -6.24 9.32 -2.75
N GLN A 106 -5.01 9.52 -3.21
CA GLN A 106 -4.65 10.62 -4.10
C GLN A 106 -5.18 10.45 -5.55
N GLY A 107 -5.74 9.29 -5.88
CA GLY A 107 -6.21 8.94 -7.23
C GLY A 107 -5.10 8.51 -8.20
N GLU A 108 -3.91 8.21 -7.70
CA GLU A 108 -2.75 7.78 -8.48
C GLU A 108 -2.76 6.25 -8.71
N VAL A 109 -3.91 5.74 -9.16
CA VAL A 109 -4.19 4.29 -9.33
C VAL A 109 -3.26 3.60 -10.35
N ASP A 110 -2.66 4.37 -11.25
CA ASP A 110 -1.69 3.96 -12.26
C ASP A 110 -0.29 3.70 -11.69
N LYS A 111 0.00 4.24 -10.51
CA LYS A 111 1.33 4.16 -9.89
C LYS A 111 1.41 3.09 -8.79
N VAL A 112 0.28 2.59 -8.31
CA VAL A 112 0.18 1.62 -7.19
C VAL A 112 1.02 0.35 -7.39
N SER A 113 1.19 -0.10 -8.64
CA SER A 113 2.01 -1.27 -8.98
C SER A 113 3.50 -0.96 -9.16
N ARG A 114 3.90 0.32 -9.21
CA ARG A 114 5.27 0.81 -9.43
C ARG A 114 5.84 1.35 -8.12
N LEU A 115 5.85 0.53 -7.08
CA LEU A 115 6.33 0.92 -5.76
C LEU A 115 7.82 1.28 -5.76
N ARG A 116 8.64 0.58 -6.55
CA ARG A 116 10.07 0.86 -6.64
C ARG A 116 10.33 2.31 -7.08
N ASP A 117 9.70 2.73 -8.18
CA ASP A 117 9.78 4.10 -8.70
C ASP A 117 9.36 5.17 -7.68
N LEU A 118 8.46 4.83 -6.74
CA LEU A 118 8.03 5.74 -5.68
C LEU A 118 9.15 5.98 -4.66
N PHE A 119 9.80 4.92 -4.20
CA PHE A 119 10.79 5.03 -3.11
C PHE A 119 12.17 5.52 -3.61
N GLU A 120 12.48 5.28 -4.89
CA GLU A 120 13.69 5.79 -5.55
C GLU A 120 13.61 7.30 -5.87
N ASP A 121 12.42 7.81 -6.21
CA ASP A 121 12.20 9.22 -6.58
C ASP A 121 11.73 10.04 -5.38
N GLU A 122 12.60 10.92 -4.89
CA GLU A 122 12.34 11.77 -3.71
C GLU A 122 11.08 12.63 -3.85
N LYS A 123 10.86 13.21 -5.04
CA LYS A 123 9.70 14.05 -5.30
C LYS A 123 8.42 13.23 -5.26
N LYS A 124 8.40 12.03 -5.85
CA LYS A 124 7.22 11.14 -5.78
C LYS A 124 6.99 10.70 -4.33
N TYR A 125 8.04 10.28 -3.63
CA TYR A 125 7.97 9.84 -2.24
C TYR A 125 7.30 10.88 -1.33
N TYR A 126 7.80 12.12 -1.29
CA TYR A 126 7.22 13.17 -0.45
C TYR A 126 5.85 13.67 -0.92
N ASN A 127 5.54 13.55 -2.22
CA ASN A 127 4.19 13.85 -2.71
C ASN A 127 3.17 12.77 -2.30
N THR A 128 3.61 11.52 -2.09
CA THR A 128 2.78 10.42 -1.59
C THR A 128 2.67 10.47 -0.07
N PHE A 129 3.79 10.50 0.65
CA PHE A 129 3.83 10.69 2.11
C PHE A 129 3.74 12.19 2.43
N ARG A 130 2.52 12.74 2.37
CA ARG A 130 2.29 14.17 2.62
C ARG A 130 2.31 14.43 4.12
N LYS A 131 3.05 15.45 4.56
CA LYS A 131 3.09 15.87 5.98
C LYS A 131 1.70 16.07 6.60
N LYS A 132 0.72 16.56 5.81
CA LYS A 132 -0.65 16.75 6.30
C LYS A 132 -1.31 15.47 6.83
N TYR A 133 -0.87 14.28 6.38
CA TYR A 133 -1.40 13.00 6.84
C TYR A 133 -0.99 12.66 8.27
N LEU A 134 0.06 13.28 8.81
CA LEU A 134 0.41 13.15 10.23
C LEU A 134 -0.65 13.78 11.14
N ASN A 135 -1.37 14.79 10.63
CA ASN A 135 -2.44 15.47 11.36
C ASN A 135 -3.82 14.81 11.20
N VAL A 136 -3.91 13.76 10.38
CA VAL A 136 -5.16 12.99 10.18
C VAL A 136 -5.29 11.97 11.30
N ASP A 137 -6.51 11.72 11.79
CA ASP A 137 -6.77 10.64 12.75
C ASP A 137 -6.23 9.29 12.22
N SER A 138 -5.37 8.63 12.99
CA SER A 138 -4.82 7.32 12.62
C SER A 138 -5.89 6.28 12.35
N LYS A 139 -7.04 6.34 13.02
CA LYS A 139 -8.15 5.42 12.80
C LYS A 139 -8.70 5.52 11.39
N LYS A 140 -8.78 6.75 10.84
CA LYS A 140 -9.19 7.01 9.47
C LYS A 140 -8.17 6.45 8.48
N ILE A 141 -6.87 6.64 8.74
CA ILE A 141 -5.81 6.04 7.92
C ILE A 141 -5.91 4.51 7.94
N LEU A 142 -6.10 3.91 9.12
CA LEU A 142 -6.19 2.46 9.27
C LEU A 142 -7.42 1.86 8.59
N LEU A 143 -8.58 2.52 8.70
CA LEU A 143 -9.81 2.14 8.01
C LEU A 143 -9.56 2.00 6.50
N ILE A 144 -8.95 3.02 5.89
CA ILE A 144 -8.69 3.04 4.46
C ILE A 144 -7.59 2.03 4.08
N TYR A 145 -6.55 1.90 4.91
CA TYR A 145 -5.50 0.90 4.75
C TYR A 145 -6.05 -0.53 4.70
N LYS A 146 -7.05 -0.85 5.53
CA LYS A 146 -7.65 -2.20 5.63
C LYS A 146 -8.38 -2.64 4.34
N ILE A 147 -8.86 -1.70 3.52
CA ILE A 147 -9.62 -2.00 2.29
C ILE A 147 -8.83 -2.93 1.37
N GLN A 148 -7.50 -2.75 1.28
CA GLN A 148 -6.65 -3.52 0.39
C GLN A 148 -6.74 -5.04 0.61
N PHE A 149 -6.99 -5.47 1.85
CA PHE A 149 -7.10 -6.88 2.22
C PHE A 149 -8.44 -7.50 1.82
N ARG A 150 -9.43 -6.68 1.46
CA ARG A 150 -10.77 -7.09 1.01
C ARG A 150 -11.07 -6.78 -0.46
N LEU A 151 -10.09 -6.27 -1.21
CA LEU A 151 -10.26 -5.96 -2.64
C LEU A 151 -10.69 -7.16 -3.47
N LYS A 152 -10.09 -8.34 -3.24
CA LYS A 152 -10.47 -9.55 -3.99
C LYS A 152 -11.94 -9.92 -3.70
N SER A 153 -12.37 -9.78 -2.45
CA SER A 153 -13.75 -10.06 -2.08
C SER A 153 -14.73 -9.09 -2.71
N ALA A 154 -14.43 -7.78 -2.71
CA ALA A 154 -15.26 -6.79 -3.39
C ALA A 154 -15.28 -6.96 -4.91
N GLN A 155 -14.13 -7.27 -5.52
CA GLN A 155 -14.04 -7.53 -6.96
C GLN A 155 -14.89 -8.74 -7.35
N ASN A 156 -14.83 -9.83 -6.58
CA ASN A 156 -15.68 -11.00 -6.79
C ASN A 156 -17.16 -10.65 -6.64
N ALA A 157 -17.56 -9.89 -5.61
CA ALA A 157 -18.95 -9.47 -5.45
C ALA A 157 -19.46 -8.62 -6.63
N ILE A 158 -18.61 -7.72 -7.15
CA ILE A 158 -18.93 -6.94 -8.37
C ILE A 158 -19.15 -7.87 -9.56
N MET A 159 -18.26 -8.84 -9.73
CA MET A 159 -18.28 -9.81 -10.83
C MET A 159 -19.51 -10.73 -10.74
N GLU A 160 -19.82 -11.27 -9.57
CA GLU A 160 -21.00 -12.13 -9.31
C GLU A 160 -22.31 -11.38 -9.58
N ALA A 161 -22.38 -10.09 -9.25
CA ALA A 161 -23.54 -9.24 -9.52
C ALA A 161 -23.63 -8.72 -10.98
N SER A 162 -22.83 -9.26 -11.89
CA SER A 162 -22.69 -8.75 -13.26
C SER A 162 -22.81 -9.84 -14.32
N SER A 163 -23.24 -9.46 -15.53
CA SER A 163 -23.28 -10.39 -16.65
C SER A 163 -21.87 -10.71 -17.18
N GLU A 164 -21.76 -11.87 -17.85
CA GLU A 164 -20.48 -12.44 -18.31
C GLU A 164 -19.64 -11.47 -19.17
N LYS A 165 -20.29 -10.64 -19.99
CA LYS A 165 -19.61 -9.68 -20.87
C LYS A 165 -18.74 -8.64 -20.14
N TYR A 166 -18.96 -8.41 -18.85
CA TYR A 166 -18.16 -7.46 -18.06
C TYR A 166 -17.04 -8.13 -17.25
N GLN A 167 -16.99 -9.47 -17.20
CA GLN A 167 -16.12 -10.21 -16.29
C GLN A 167 -14.64 -9.88 -16.52
N GLU A 168 -14.21 -9.89 -17.79
CA GLU A 168 -12.83 -9.59 -18.11
C GLU A 168 -12.47 -8.15 -17.75
N PHE A 169 -13.31 -7.18 -18.13
CA PHE A 169 -13.13 -5.77 -17.79
C PHE A 169 -13.01 -5.53 -16.28
N TYR A 170 -13.89 -6.14 -15.47
CA TYR A 170 -13.82 -6.02 -14.01
C TYR A 170 -12.60 -6.73 -13.43
N SER A 171 -12.19 -7.88 -13.96
CA SER A 171 -10.98 -8.59 -13.53
C SER A 171 -9.71 -7.72 -13.65
N LYS A 172 -9.65 -6.87 -14.69
CA LYS A 172 -8.52 -5.95 -14.94
C LYS A 172 -8.62 -4.62 -14.21
N SER A 173 -9.75 -4.33 -13.55
CA SER A 173 -10.06 -3.04 -12.91
C SER A 173 -9.61 -2.91 -11.45
N LYS A 174 -8.78 -3.82 -10.91
CA LYS A 174 -8.48 -3.91 -9.46
C LYS A 174 -8.10 -2.57 -8.79
N ASN A 175 -7.16 -1.81 -9.36
CA ASN A 175 -6.71 -0.55 -8.76
C ASN A 175 -7.77 0.55 -8.85
N LEU A 176 -8.53 0.57 -9.95
CA LEU A 176 -9.64 1.49 -10.14
C LEU A 176 -10.77 1.18 -9.13
N ILE A 177 -11.11 -0.11 -8.97
CA ILE A 177 -12.05 -0.57 -7.94
C ILE A 177 -11.59 -0.13 -6.56
N TRP A 178 -10.30 -0.30 -6.23
CA TRP A 178 -9.76 0.13 -4.95
C TRP A 178 -9.97 1.63 -4.73
N GLY A 179 -9.55 2.47 -5.70
CA GLY A 179 -9.75 3.92 -5.61
C GLY A 179 -11.21 4.33 -5.44
N LEU A 180 -12.12 3.70 -6.17
CA LEU A 180 -13.55 4.01 -6.08
C LEU A 180 -14.18 3.52 -4.77
N ILE A 181 -13.74 2.40 -4.21
CA ILE A 181 -14.18 1.97 -2.86
C ILE A 181 -13.70 2.95 -1.80
N VAL A 182 -12.44 3.41 -1.88
CA VAL A 182 -11.90 4.44 -0.97
C VAL A 182 -12.76 5.70 -1.04
N GLN A 183 -12.99 6.21 -2.26
CA GLN A 183 -13.82 7.41 -2.44
C GLN A 183 -15.27 7.19 -1.98
N GLY A 184 -15.81 5.99 -2.16
CA GLY A 184 -17.14 5.64 -1.68
C GLY A 184 -17.26 5.65 -0.16
N ILE A 185 -16.24 5.17 0.56
CA ILE A 185 -16.19 5.25 2.02
C ILE A 185 -16.03 6.69 2.48
N LEU A 186 -15.12 7.46 1.86
CA LEU A 186 -14.86 8.85 2.24
C LEU A 186 -16.05 9.78 1.99
N ASN A 187 -16.87 9.49 0.98
CA ASN A 187 -18.10 10.24 0.69
C ASN A 187 -19.34 9.69 1.42
N ASP A 188 -19.21 8.63 2.23
CA ASP A 188 -20.36 8.08 2.94
C ASP A 188 -20.70 8.92 4.19
N SER A 189 -21.98 9.24 4.35
CA SER A 189 -22.53 9.90 5.54
C SER A 189 -22.18 9.23 6.87
N LYS A 190 -21.86 7.93 6.86
CA LYS A 190 -21.54 7.11 8.04
C LYS A 190 -20.04 6.96 8.27
N LEU A 191 -19.20 7.76 7.61
CA LEU A 191 -17.73 7.69 7.71
C LEU A 191 -17.24 7.64 9.17
N GLU A 192 -17.71 8.57 10.03
CA GLU A 192 -17.31 8.61 11.44
C GLU A 192 -17.66 7.32 12.19
N THR A 193 -18.82 6.73 11.90
CA THR A 193 -19.21 5.42 12.43
C THR A 193 -18.28 4.31 11.95
N TYR A 194 -17.83 4.35 10.69
CA TYR A 194 -16.88 3.38 10.16
C TYR A 194 -15.50 3.52 10.77
N ILE A 195 -15.02 4.74 10.98
CA ILE A 195 -13.75 5.03 11.66
C ILE A 195 -13.77 4.43 13.07
N GLU A 196 -14.83 4.68 13.83
CA GLU A 196 -14.95 4.19 15.20
C GLU A 196 -15.12 2.67 15.30
N ASN A 197 -15.81 2.05 14.35
CA ASN A 197 -16.07 0.62 14.38
C ASN A 197 -14.91 -0.22 13.82
N PHE A 198 -14.18 0.29 12.83
CA PHE A 198 -13.23 -0.51 12.05
C PHE A 198 -11.82 0.09 11.95
N GLY A 199 -11.59 1.30 12.48
CA GLY A 199 -10.30 1.99 12.42
C GLY A 199 -9.36 1.74 13.59
N LYS A 200 -9.74 0.91 14.58
CA LYS A 200 -8.99 0.79 15.85
C LYS A 200 -7.90 -0.28 15.87
N ASN A 201 -8.01 -1.29 15.01
CA ASN A 201 -7.09 -2.42 14.97
C ASN A 201 -7.00 -3.05 13.57
N LEU A 202 -6.01 -3.91 13.37
CA LEU A 202 -5.72 -4.60 12.10
C LEU A 202 -6.53 -5.89 11.88
N MET A 203 -7.41 -6.27 12.82
CA MET A 203 -8.35 -7.37 12.61
C MET A 203 -9.34 -6.95 11.53
N ILE A 204 -9.71 -7.87 10.64
CA ILE A 204 -10.68 -7.56 9.59
C ILE A 204 -12.03 -8.17 9.96
N GLU A 205 -12.93 -7.33 10.42
CA GLU A 205 -14.26 -7.67 10.88
C GLU A 205 -15.15 -8.11 9.71
N ALA A 206 -16.08 -9.04 9.97
CA ALA A 206 -17.05 -9.48 8.95
C ALA A 206 -17.88 -8.31 8.41
N ASN A 207 -18.33 -7.42 9.31
CA ASN A 207 -19.12 -6.25 8.94
C ASN A 207 -18.33 -5.25 8.09
N PHE A 208 -17.01 -5.12 8.31
CA PHE A 208 -16.16 -4.30 7.45
C PHE A 208 -16.03 -4.91 6.04
N ASN A 209 -15.90 -6.23 5.95
CA ASN A 209 -15.89 -6.92 4.66
C ASN A 209 -17.19 -6.72 3.89
N GLU A 210 -18.34 -6.83 4.56
CA GLU A 210 -19.65 -6.59 3.95
C GLU A 210 -19.84 -5.13 3.53
N LEU A 211 -19.36 -4.16 4.32
CA LEU A 211 -19.32 -2.75 3.90
C LEU A 211 -18.56 -2.58 2.58
N VAL A 212 -17.34 -3.11 2.51
CA VAL A 212 -16.47 -3.00 1.33
C VAL A 212 -17.09 -3.66 0.09
N LYS A 213 -17.68 -4.85 0.24
CA LYS A 213 -18.45 -5.50 -0.83
C LYS A 213 -19.66 -4.66 -1.25
N SER A 214 -20.44 -4.16 -0.29
CA SER A 214 -21.67 -3.42 -0.57
C SER A 214 -21.39 -2.14 -1.35
N ILE A 215 -20.34 -1.40 -0.99
CA ILE A 215 -19.88 -0.24 -1.77
C ILE A 215 -19.43 -0.67 -3.17
N GLY A 216 -18.66 -1.75 -3.27
CA GLY A 216 -18.27 -2.34 -4.54
C GLY A 216 -19.46 -2.61 -5.47
N GLU A 217 -20.43 -3.39 -4.99
CA GLU A 217 -21.57 -3.86 -5.76
C GLU A 217 -22.60 -2.77 -6.09
N LYS A 218 -22.93 -1.94 -5.09
CA LYS A 218 -24.04 -0.98 -5.20
C LYS A 218 -23.62 0.38 -5.74
N LYS A 219 -22.36 0.77 -5.56
CA LYS A 219 -21.86 2.10 -5.97
C LYS A 219 -20.83 2.00 -7.08
N VAL A 220 -19.78 1.19 -6.89
CA VAL A 220 -18.65 1.10 -7.82
C VAL A 220 -19.01 0.38 -9.12
N ARG A 221 -19.73 -0.74 -9.07
CA ARG A 221 -20.15 -1.49 -10.26
C ARG A 221 -20.95 -0.65 -11.25
N PRO A 222 -21.97 0.15 -10.86
CA PRO A 222 -22.62 1.08 -11.78
C PRO A 222 -21.67 2.11 -12.42
N ILE A 223 -20.69 2.63 -11.68
CA ILE A 223 -19.68 3.56 -12.23
C ILE A 223 -18.84 2.85 -13.31
N LEU A 224 -18.37 1.64 -13.01
CA LEU A 224 -17.58 0.85 -13.96
C LEU A 224 -18.40 0.43 -15.19
N SER A 225 -19.69 0.14 -15.01
CA SER A 225 -20.61 -0.17 -16.12
C SER A 225 -20.74 1.01 -17.09
N ASP A 226 -20.76 2.25 -16.58
CA ASP A 226 -20.82 3.45 -17.42
C ASP A 226 -19.50 3.69 -18.16
N ILE A 227 -18.36 3.46 -17.50
CA ILE A 227 -17.04 3.49 -18.18
C ILE A 227 -16.99 2.45 -19.29
N TRP A 228 -17.50 1.24 -19.03
CA TRP A 228 -17.57 0.19 -20.04
C TRP A 228 -18.45 0.57 -21.22
N ARG A 229 -19.45 1.45 -21.06
CA ARG A 229 -20.34 1.92 -22.14
C ARG A 229 -19.83 3.18 -22.85
N ASP A 230 -18.79 3.82 -22.34
CA ASP A 230 -18.24 5.04 -22.94
C ASP A 230 -17.59 4.71 -24.29
N GLU A 231 -18.03 5.42 -25.34
CA GLU A 231 -17.56 5.26 -26.72
C GLU A 231 -16.03 5.38 -26.83
N LYS A 232 -15.44 6.26 -26.02
CA LYS A 232 -13.99 6.50 -25.99
C LYS A 232 -13.18 5.24 -25.72
N TYR A 233 -13.73 4.29 -24.96
CA TYR A 233 -13.03 3.08 -24.53
C TYR A 233 -13.48 1.81 -25.26
N GLN A 234 -14.49 1.87 -26.13
CA GLN A 234 -15.02 0.68 -26.82
C GLN A 234 -13.97 -0.02 -27.65
N LYS A 235 -13.17 0.73 -28.41
CA LYS A 235 -12.10 0.15 -29.23
C LYS A 235 -11.14 -0.68 -28.37
N ASN A 236 -10.66 -0.11 -27.27
CA ASN A 236 -9.78 -0.77 -26.32
C ASN A 236 -10.42 -2.03 -25.70
N ILE A 237 -11.71 -1.98 -25.37
CA ILE A 237 -12.43 -3.11 -24.79
C ILE A 237 -12.58 -4.25 -25.81
N THR A 238 -12.99 -3.95 -27.05
CA THR A 238 -13.13 -4.94 -28.13
C THR A 238 -11.79 -5.60 -28.47
N GLU A 239 -10.70 -4.83 -28.44
CA GLU A 239 -9.33 -5.32 -28.64
C GLU A 239 -8.74 -6.01 -27.40
N GLN A 240 -9.51 -6.17 -26.32
CA GLN A 240 -9.06 -6.70 -25.01
C GLN A 240 -7.85 -5.97 -24.41
N ASN A 241 -7.64 -4.71 -24.80
CA ASN A 241 -6.57 -3.85 -24.30
C ASN A 241 -7.06 -2.99 -23.13
N TYR A 242 -6.92 -3.53 -21.92
CA TYR A 242 -7.37 -2.88 -20.70
C TYR A 242 -6.32 -1.97 -20.02
N SER A 243 -5.24 -1.60 -20.72
CA SER A 243 -4.17 -0.76 -20.15
C SER A 243 -4.68 0.60 -19.66
N PHE A 244 -5.71 1.16 -20.31
CA PHE A 244 -6.33 2.43 -19.95
C PHE A 244 -6.91 2.43 -18.52
N LEU A 245 -7.37 1.29 -17.99
CA LEU A 245 -7.90 1.16 -16.63
C LEU A 245 -6.89 1.52 -15.54
N LYS A 246 -5.60 1.49 -15.88
CA LYS A 246 -4.49 1.88 -15.00
C LYS A 246 -4.03 3.29 -15.33
N THR A 247 -4.94 4.22 -15.59
CA THR A 247 -4.59 5.62 -15.86
C THR A 247 -5.39 6.56 -14.97
N ARG A 248 -4.76 7.69 -14.62
CA ARG A 248 -5.42 8.77 -13.88
C ARG A 248 -6.62 9.34 -14.64
N ALA A 249 -6.56 9.40 -15.97
CA ALA A 249 -7.66 9.89 -16.79
C ALA A 249 -8.96 9.06 -16.62
N VAL A 250 -8.84 7.74 -16.51
CA VAL A 250 -10.00 6.87 -16.26
C VAL A 250 -10.51 7.04 -14.83
N PHE A 251 -9.62 7.19 -13.85
CA PHE A 251 -10.04 7.48 -12.48
C PHE A 251 -10.80 8.81 -12.39
N ASP A 252 -10.30 9.87 -13.02
CA ASP A 252 -10.95 11.18 -13.03
C ASP A 252 -12.33 11.12 -13.72
N LYS A 253 -12.43 10.37 -14.84
CA LYS A 253 -13.72 10.10 -15.51
C LYS A 253 -14.68 9.31 -14.61
N ALA A 254 -14.17 8.31 -13.88
CA ALA A 254 -14.96 7.54 -12.92
C ALA A 254 -15.51 8.43 -11.80
N MET A 255 -14.72 9.40 -11.32
CA MET A 255 -15.16 10.38 -10.34
C MET A 255 -16.20 11.36 -10.88
N LEU A 256 -16.15 11.72 -12.17
CA LEU A 256 -17.23 12.50 -12.80
C LEU A 256 -18.54 11.71 -12.82
N ILE A 257 -18.50 10.44 -13.22
CA ILE A 257 -19.68 9.56 -13.18
C ILE A 257 -20.19 9.41 -11.73
N ALA A 258 -19.29 9.27 -10.76
CA ALA A 258 -19.65 9.16 -9.35
C ALA A 258 -20.30 10.45 -8.82
N LYS A 259 -19.83 11.62 -9.26
CA LYS A 259 -20.43 12.91 -8.96
C LYS A 259 -21.85 12.98 -9.51
N ASP A 260 -22.07 12.59 -10.76
CA ASP A 260 -23.39 12.65 -11.39
C ASP A 260 -24.37 11.66 -10.74
N ARG A 261 -23.90 10.45 -10.40
CA ARG A 261 -24.76 9.40 -9.82
C ARG A 261 -25.04 9.57 -8.33
N TYR A 262 -24.06 10.04 -7.57
CA TYR A 262 -24.08 9.97 -6.11
C TYR A 262 -23.65 11.26 -5.42
N SER A 263 -23.43 12.34 -6.18
CA SER A 263 -22.90 13.61 -5.67
C SER A 263 -21.54 13.46 -4.97
N TRP A 264 -20.77 12.43 -5.32
CA TRP A 264 -19.42 12.27 -4.79
C TRP A 264 -18.51 13.40 -5.25
N THR A 265 -17.61 13.80 -4.36
CA THR A 265 -16.47 14.64 -4.69
C THR A 265 -15.18 13.85 -4.46
N LYS A 266 -14.10 14.21 -5.16
CA LYS A 266 -12.81 13.58 -4.89
C LYS A 266 -12.29 14.11 -3.56
N LEU A 267 -12.31 13.25 -2.54
CA LEU A 267 -11.86 13.57 -1.20
C LEU A 267 -10.45 13.03 -0.96
N ASP A 268 -9.66 13.80 -0.22
CA ASP A 268 -8.44 13.34 0.43
C ASP A 268 -8.76 13.00 1.91
N ILE A 269 -7.84 12.36 2.62
CA ILE A 269 -8.03 12.07 4.05
C ILE A 269 -7.72 13.27 4.95
#